data_AF-A0A9P7T0C3-F1
#
_entry.id   AF-A0A9P7T0C3-F1
#
_cell.length_a   1.000
_cell.length_b   1.000
_cell.length_c   1.000
_cell.angle_alpha   90.00
_cell.angle_beta   90.00
_cell.angle_gamma   90.00
#
_symmetry.space_group_name_H-M   'P 1'
#
loop_
_entity.id
_entity.type
_entity.pdbx_description
1 polymer ?
#
loop_
_entity_poly.entity_id
_entity_poly.type
_entity_poly.pdbx_seq_one_letter_code
_entity_poly.pdbx_strand_id
1 'polypeptide(L)'
;MDGMRGIAGWAWIFIIEGSLTICVGIVSFWMVHDFPDEARFLSPEDRARVLLRLKNDNQSAARHEDFKWAYVWAAVRDWKTYCGMVIYMGSLMPMYSFSVFLPTIIQSMSFTSPDDIIKNQLLSVPPYALAAVLTVVVGFLSDRFQRRGVFIMGSAVVAAVGFVMLISSTNPAVQYVGTFLGAMGTYSPIPVTIAWVSNNVEGVYKRGIVLGMVIGWGNLNGVVSSVIYRSPPRYLEGHGTILAYFAVFLFGGTLLYSAGLRKENARRRRGDRDKWVAGMTEAEINELGDKRPDFLYTL
;
A
#
# COMPACT_ATOMS: atom_id res chain seq x y z
N MET A 1 7.71 21.65 -25.36
CA MET A 1 9.00 22.36 -25.58
C MET A 1 9.87 21.58 -26.57
N ASP A 2 9.26 20.99 -27.60
CA ASP A 2 10.01 20.20 -28.56
C ASP A 2 10.84 21.11 -29.48
N GLY A 3 12.11 20.77 -29.72
CA GLY A 3 13.06 21.57 -30.49
C GLY A 3 13.59 22.82 -29.79
N MET A 4 13.13 23.14 -28.58
CA MET A 4 13.63 24.29 -27.83
C MET A 4 15.08 24.05 -27.42
N ARG A 5 15.99 24.95 -27.84
CA ARG A 5 17.47 24.82 -27.69
C ARG A 5 18.08 23.57 -28.34
N GLY A 6 17.43 23.01 -29.36
CA GLY A 6 17.90 21.79 -30.03
C GLY A 6 17.71 20.52 -29.18
N ILE A 7 16.92 20.59 -28.11
CA ILE A 7 16.65 19.48 -27.21
C ILE A 7 15.27 18.91 -27.53
N ALA A 8 15.16 17.59 -27.59
CA ALA A 8 13.90 16.90 -27.79
C ALA A 8 12.93 17.14 -26.62
N GLY A 9 11.63 17.23 -26.90
CA GLY A 9 10.61 17.55 -25.90
C GLY A 9 10.59 16.60 -24.69
N TRP A 10 10.90 15.31 -24.88
CA TRP A 10 10.97 14.32 -23.79
C TRP A 10 12.14 14.58 -22.83
N ALA A 11 13.26 15.11 -23.33
CA ALA A 11 14.43 15.39 -22.49
C ALA A 11 14.19 16.61 -21.58
N TRP A 12 13.37 17.57 -22.02
CA TRP A 12 12.93 18.68 -21.17
C TRP A 12 12.10 18.21 -19.96
N ILE A 13 11.31 17.14 -20.10
CA ILE A 13 10.56 16.55 -18.97
C ILE A 13 11.55 16.08 -17.90
N PHE A 14 12.58 15.32 -18.28
CA PHE A 14 13.62 14.86 -17.35
C PHE A 14 14.40 16.01 -16.71
N ILE A 15 14.74 17.06 -17.46
CA ILE A 15 15.49 18.21 -16.92
C ILE A 15 14.65 18.94 -15.87
N ILE A 16 13.40 19.24 -16.17
CA ILE A 16 12.54 20.05 -15.28
C ILE A 16 12.11 19.24 -14.07
N GLU A 17 11.53 18.06 -14.25
CA GLU A 17 11.06 17.22 -13.15
C GLU A 17 12.22 16.67 -12.32
N GLY A 18 13.33 16.31 -12.98
CA GLY A 18 14.55 15.85 -12.33
C GLY A 18 15.20 16.94 -11.49
N SER A 19 15.32 18.18 -12.00
CA SER A 19 15.88 19.29 -11.22
C SER A 19 15.03 19.65 -10.00
N LEU A 20 13.70 19.66 -10.14
CA LEU A 20 12.79 19.85 -9.00
C LEU A 20 13.00 18.76 -7.94
N THR A 21 13.12 17.50 -8.37
CA THR A 21 13.35 16.35 -7.48
C THR A 21 14.69 16.46 -6.75
N ILE A 22 15.76 16.88 -7.45
CA ILE A 22 17.08 17.12 -6.84
C ILE A 22 16.99 18.23 -5.79
N CYS A 23 16.32 19.35 -6.10
CA CYS A 23 16.13 20.44 -5.15
C CYS A 23 15.40 19.97 -3.88
N VAL A 24 14.31 19.22 -4.02
CA VAL A 24 13.59 18.63 -2.87
C VAL A 24 14.49 17.67 -2.09
N GLY A 25 15.28 16.84 -2.78
CA GLY A 25 16.25 15.94 -2.15
C GLY A 25 17.29 16.68 -1.31
N ILE A 26 17.87 17.76 -1.85
CA ILE A 26 18.84 18.60 -1.13
C ILE A 26 18.18 19.25 0.09
N VAL A 27 16.98 19.82 -0.07
CA VAL A 27 16.24 20.46 1.03
C VAL A 27 15.88 19.44 2.14
N SER A 28 15.59 18.19 1.76
CA SER A 28 15.21 17.14 2.70
C SER A 28 16.28 16.86 3.77
N PHE A 29 17.57 17.03 3.43
CA PHE A 29 18.69 16.85 4.37
C PHE A 29 18.59 17.76 5.61
N TRP A 30 18.02 18.96 5.47
CA TRP A 30 17.81 19.88 6.59
C TRP A 30 16.42 19.81 7.21
N MET A 31 15.44 19.18 6.54
CA MET A 31 14.06 19.10 7.03
C MET A 31 13.74 17.80 7.77
N VAL A 32 14.35 16.67 7.39
CA VAL A 32 14.10 15.36 8.01
C VAL A 32 14.91 15.23 9.30
N HIS A 33 14.23 15.00 10.41
CA HIS A 33 14.83 14.74 11.73
C HIS A 33 14.42 13.33 12.16
N ASP A 34 15.34 12.55 12.74
CA ASP A 34 15.13 11.12 13.03
C ASP A 34 14.09 10.89 14.13
N PHE A 35 14.07 11.76 15.13
CA PHE A 35 13.07 11.72 16.20
C PHE A 35 12.44 13.10 16.47
N PRO A 36 11.20 13.13 17.00
CA PRO A 36 10.51 14.39 17.36
C PRO A 36 11.28 15.23 18.37
N ASP A 37 12.22 14.61 19.08
CA ASP A 37 13.00 15.21 20.13
C ASP A 37 14.26 15.92 19.60
N GLU A 38 14.66 15.65 18.36
CA GLU A 38 15.70 16.40 17.66
C GLU A 38 15.11 17.50 16.76
N ALA A 39 13.80 17.49 16.56
CA ALA A 39 13.10 18.37 15.63
C ALA A 39 13.16 19.84 16.09
N ARG A 40 13.95 20.66 15.39
CA ARG A 40 14.16 22.08 15.73
C ARG A 40 12.97 22.98 15.40
N PHE A 41 12.01 22.50 14.62
CA PHE A 41 10.83 23.25 14.21
C PHE A 41 9.65 23.13 15.19
N LEU A 42 9.70 22.19 16.14
CA LEU A 42 8.63 21.98 17.11
C LEU A 42 8.82 22.86 18.34
N SER A 43 7.74 23.50 18.77
CA SER A 43 7.69 24.14 20.09
C SER A 43 7.82 23.07 21.19
N PRO A 44 8.29 23.42 22.40
CA PRO A 44 8.35 22.47 23.52
C PRO A 44 7.01 21.80 23.82
N GLU A 45 5.90 22.54 23.68
CA GLU A 45 4.55 22.02 23.88
C GLU A 45 4.13 21.03 22.79
N ASP A 46 4.40 21.34 21.51
CA ASP A 46 4.05 20.45 20.41
C ASP A 46 4.90 19.18 20.43
N ARG A 47 6.19 19.29 20.77
CA ARG A 47 7.06 18.14 21.00
C ARG A 47 6.50 17.24 22.10
N ALA A 48 6.06 17.80 23.22
CA ALA A 48 5.43 17.02 24.28
C ALA A 48 4.13 16.33 23.80
N ARG A 49 3.30 17.00 23.00
CA ARG A 49 2.09 16.40 22.39
C ARG A 49 2.43 15.24 21.45
N VAL A 50 3.46 15.39 20.62
CA VAL A 50 3.90 14.33 19.69
C VAL A 50 4.43 13.13 20.46
N LEU A 51 5.27 13.35 21.47
CA LEU A 51 5.78 12.28 22.33
C LEU A 51 4.66 11.55 23.09
N LEU A 52 3.66 12.29 23.58
CA LEU A 52 2.50 11.71 24.25
C LEU A 52 1.67 10.85 23.29
N ARG A 53 1.46 11.29 22.04
CA ARG A 53 0.77 10.50 21.01
C ARG A 53 1.55 9.23 20.68
N LEU A 54 2.87 9.33 20.51
CA LEU A 54 3.72 8.17 20.24
C LEU A 54 3.66 7.14 21.38
N LYS A 55 3.64 7.61 22.63
CA LYS A 55 3.46 6.76 23.82
C LYS A 55 2.08 6.11 23.85
N ASN A 56 1.01 6.86 23.55
CA ASN A 56 -0.36 6.36 23.55
C ASN A 56 -0.64 5.36 22.42
N ASP A 57 0.07 5.45 21.30
CA ASP A 57 -0.03 4.49 20.20
C ASP A 57 0.67 3.16 20.52
N ASN A 58 1.09 2.94 21.78
CA ASN A 58 1.86 1.79 22.26
C ASN A 58 3.08 1.49 21.37
N GLN A 59 3.59 2.53 20.70
CA GLN A 59 4.84 2.44 19.97
C GLN A 59 5.93 2.63 21.01
N SER A 60 6.37 1.53 21.62
CA SER A 60 7.49 1.48 22.57
C SER A 60 8.84 1.95 21.98
N ALA A 61 8.81 2.65 20.84
CA ALA A 61 9.87 3.40 20.19
C ALA A 61 10.37 4.62 21.00
N ALA A 62 9.91 4.81 22.25
CA ALA A 62 10.36 5.89 23.11
C ALA A 62 11.78 5.69 23.68
N ARG A 63 12.45 4.57 23.35
CA ARG A 63 13.87 4.34 23.63
C ARG A 63 14.60 4.06 22.32
N HIS A 64 15.84 4.56 22.22
CA HIS A 64 16.77 4.15 21.18
C HIS A 64 16.96 2.63 21.33
N GLU A 65 16.28 1.85 20.48
CA GLU A 65 16.57 0.42 20.35
C GLU A 65 17.92 0.30 19.65
N ASP A 66 18.79 -0.59 20.12
CA ASP A 66 19.98 -1.00 19.37
C ASP A 66 19.60 -2.12 18.39
N PHE A 67 20.22 -2.14 17.22
CA PHE A 67 20.00 -3.20 16.25
C PHE A 67 20.44 -4.57 16.80
N LYS A 68 19.52 -5.55 16.78
CA LYS A 68 19.78 -6.95 17.10
C LYS A 68 19.31 -7.86 15.96
N TRP A 69 20.13 -8.84 15.58
CA TRP A 69 19.76 -9.87 14.59
C TRP A 69 18.50 -10.66 14.96
N ALA A 70 18.17 -10.72 16.25
CA ALA A 70 16.92 -11.31 16.73
C ALA A 70 15.68 -10.67 16.09
N TYR A 71 15.68 -9.35 15.83
CA TYR A 71 14.56 -8.65 15.20
C TYR A 71 14.33 -9.10 13.75
N VAL A 72 15.42 -9.39 13.01
CA VAL A 72 15.34 -9.93 11.65
C VAL A 72 14.66 -11.29 11.66
N TRP A 73 15.14 -12.21 12.50
CA TRP A 73 14.53 -13.54 12.61
C TRP A 73 13.11 -13.50 13.17
N ALA A 74 12.80 -12.54 14.05
CA ALA A 74 11.45 -12.31 14.53
C ALA A 74 10.51 -11.82 13.42
N ALA A 75 10.97 -10.97 12.50
CA ALA A 75 10.20 -10.53 11.34
C ALA A 75 10.01 -11.65 10.31
N VAL A 76 11.07 -12.40 9.99
CA VAL A 76 11.05 -13.48 9.01
C VAL A 76 10.20 -14.66 9.48
N ARG A 77 10.20 -14.99 10.78
CA ARG A 77 9.37 -16.09 11.31
C ARG A 77 7.93 -15.68 11.60
N ASP A 78 7.58 -14.41 11.42
CA ASP A 78 6.23 -13.92 11.67
C ASP A 78 5.31 -14.24 10.50
N TRP A 79 4.27 -15.04 10.75
CA TRP A 79 3.26 -15.38 9.75
C TRP A 79 2.56 -14.13 9.20
N LYS A 80 2.46 -13.06 9.99
CA LYS A 80 1.82 -11.80 9.59
C LYS A 80 2.59 -11.11 8.48
N THR A 81 3.92 -11.23 8.44
CA THR A 81 4.78 -10.69 7.38
C THR A 81 4.37 -11.28 6.03
N TYR A 82 4.24 -12.62 5.96
CA TYR A 82 3.85 -13.30 4.73
C TYR A 82 2.40 -13.02 4.33
N CYS A 83 1.47 -12.92 5.30
CA CYS A 83 0.11 -12.46 5.00
C CYS A 83 0.10 -11.04 4.43
N GLY A 84 0.89 -10.13 5.00
CA GLY A 84 1.08 -8.77 4.49
C GLY A 84 1.64 -8.77 3.07
N MET A 85 2.64 -9.60 2.78
CA MET A 85 3.22 -9.77 1.44
C MET A 85 2.16 -10.23 0.43
N VAL A 86 1.31 -11.20 0.81
CA VAL A 86 0.22 -11.71 -0.03
C VAL A 86 -0.83 -10.65 -0.31
N ILE A 87 -1.29 -9.93 0.71
CA ILE A 87 -2.28 -8.86 0.52
C ILE A 87 -1.71 -7.76 -0.36
N TYR A 88 -0.47 -7.34 -0.09
CA TYR A 88 0.16 -6.24 -0.80
C TYR A 88 0.41 -6.56 -2.28
N MET A 89 0.80 -7.79 -2.62
CA MET A 89 0.92 -8.20 -4.02
C MET A 89 -0.42 -8.16 -4.76
N GLY A 90 -1.52 -8.48 -4.06
CA GLY A 90 -2.88 -8.41 -4.58
C GLY A 90 -3.30 -7.02 -5.06
N SER A 91 -2.64 -5.96 -4.57
CA SER A 91 -2.85 -4.57 -5.02
C SER A 91 -1.77 -4.09 -5.99
N LEU A 92 -0.49 -4.40 -5.71
CA LEU A 92 0.64 -3.89 -6.50
C LEU A 92 0.74 -4.49 -7.89
N MET A 93 0.50 -5.79 -8.04
CA MET A 93 0.54 -6.41 -9.38
C MET A 93 -0.52 -5.77 -10.29
N PRO A 94 -1.80 -5.67 -9.88
CA PRO A 94 -2.79 -4.96 -10.68
C PRO A 94 -2.47 -3.49 -10.90
N MET A 95 -1.91 -2.79 -9.90
CA MET A 95 -1.53 -1.38 -10.04
C MET A 95 -0.50 -1.18 -11.16
N TYR A 96 0.59 -1.96 -11.18
CA TYR A 96 1.59 -1.84 -12.24
C TYR A 96 1.01 -2.18 -13.60
N SER A 97 0.24 -3.26 -13.68
CA SER A 97 -0.40 -3.68 -14.93
C SER A 97 -1.34 -2.60 -15.46
N PHE A 98 -2.18 -2.05 -14.58
CA PHE A 98 -3.11 -0.99 -14.93
C PHE A 98 -2.35 0.28 -15.33
N SER A 99 -1.29 0.66 -14.61
CA SER A 99 -0.48 1.84 -14.94
C SER A 99 0.20 1.76 -16.32
N VAL A 100 0.68 0.58 -16.70
CA VAL A 100 1.39 0.39 -17.97
C VAL A 100 0.41 0.24 -19.12
N PHE A 101 -0.70 -0.49 -18.93
CA PHE A 101 -1.58 -0.89 -20.02
C PHE A 101 -2.88 -0.07 -20.12
N LEU A 102 -3.21 0.81 -19.17
CA LEU A 102 -4.44 1.61 -19.25
C LEU A 102 -4.57 2.40 -20.57
N PRO A 103 -3.54 3.12 -21.06
CA PRO A 103 -3.66 3.82 -22.35
C PRO A 103 -3.96 2.86 -23.51
N THR A 104 -3.34 1.68 -23.51
CA THR A 104 -3.57 0.62 -24.51
C THR A 104 -4.99 0.04 -24.40
N ILE A 105 -5.49 -0.16 -23.18
CA ILE A 105 -6.87 -0.61 -22.93
C ILE A 105 -7.87 0.44 -23.43
N ILE A 106 -7.59 1.73 -23.24
CA ILE A 106 -8.43 2.82 -23.75
C ILE A 106 -8.37 2.86 -25.29
N GLN A 107 -7.18 2.70 -25.89
CA GLN A 107 -7.01 2.70 -27.34
C GLN A 107 -7.73 1.51 -28.01
N SER A 108 -7.89 0.38 -27.32
CA SER A 108 -8.67 -0.74 -27.84
C SER A 108 -10.19 -0.53 -27.75
N MET A 109 -10.65 0.49 -27.03
CA MET A 109 -12.05 0.94 -27.06
C MET A 109 -12.28 1.76 -28.32
N SER A 110 -13.42 1.58 -29.00
CA SER A 110 -13.76 2.32 -30.23
C SER A 110 -14.15 3.81 -29.99
N PHE A 111 -13.67 4.41 -28.91
CA PHE A 111 -13.92 5.81 -28.55
C PHE A 111 -13.03 6.82 -29.27
N THR A 112 -11.84 6.40 -29.67
CA THR A 112 -10.86 7.28 -30.32
C THR A 112 -10.15 6.50 -31.41
N SER A 113 -9.75 7.18 -32.48
CA SER A 113 -8.89 6.56 -33.49
C SER A 113 -7.57 6.11 -32.84
N PRO A 114 -7.03 4.92 -33.20
CA PRO A 114 -5.73 4.45 -32.71
C PRO A 114 -4.60 5.47 -32.95
N ASP A 115 -4.73 6.28 -33.99
CA ASP A 115 -3.73 7.28 -34.41
C ASP A 115 -3.68 8.53 -33.48
N ASP A 116 -4.72 8.75 -32.67
CA ASP A 116 -4.82 9.90 -31.75
C ASP A 116 -4.18 9.60 -30.37
N ILE A 117 -2.88 9.26 -30.36
CA ILE A 117 -2.11 8.85 -29.18
C ILE A 117 -2.27 9.84 -28.02
N ILE A 118 -2.21 11.15 -28.29
CA ILE A 118 -2.30 12.21 -27.27
C ILE A 118 -3.67 12.20 -26.58
N LYS A 119 -4.76 12.06 -27.34
CA LYS A 119 -6.11 12.02 -26.77
C LYS A 119 -6.31 10.76 -25.92
N ASN A 120 -5.82 9.62 -26.37
CA ASN A 120 -5.90 8.36 -25.62
C ASN A 120 -5.15 8.43 -24.29
N GLN A 121 -3.96 9.06 -24.28
CA GLN A 121 -3.23 9.29 -23.03
C GLN A 121 -3.97 10.26 -22.10
N LEU A 122 -4.56 11.34 -22.63
CA LEU A 122 -5.35 12.28 -21.84
C LEU A 122 -6.59 11.63 -21.21
N LEU A 123 -7.22 10.67 -21.89
CA LEU A 123 -8.38 9.94 -21.35
C LEU A 123 -8.04 9.05 -20.15
N SER A 124 -6.76 8.75 -19.91
CA SER A 124 -6.31 8.03 -18.72
C SER A 124 -6.25 8.91 -17.47
N VAL A 125 -6.19 10.23 -17.63
CA VAL A 125 -6.04 11.19 -16.53
C VAL A 125 -7.24 11.18 -15.57
N PRO A 126 -8.51 11.23 -16.04
CA PRO A 126 -9.66 11.26 -15.12
C PRO A 126 -9.79 10.03 -14.21
N PRO A 127 -9.59 8.78 -14.69
CA PRO A 127 -9.53 7.61 -13.80
C PRO A 127 -8.49 7.76 -12.67
N TYR A 128 -7.28 8.25 -12.97
CA TYR A 128 -6.24 8.47 -11.96
C TYR A 128 -6.58 9.60 -10.98
N ALA A 129 -7.13 10.70 -11.47
CA ALA A 129 -7.53 11.82 -10.62
C ALA A 129 -8.59 11.38 -9.59
N LEU A 130 -9.59 10.60 -10.04
CA LEU A 130 -10.61 10.06 -9.13
C LEU A 130 -10.03 9.02 -8.17
N ALA A 131 -9.12 8.16 -8.65
CA ALA A 131 -8.42 7.20 -7.80
C ALA A 131 -7.58 7.87 -6.71
N ALA A 132 -6.93 9.00 -7.03
CA ALA A 132 -6.18 9.78 -6.05
C ALA A 132 -7.08 10.34 -4.94
N VAL A 133 -8.21 10.96 -5.32
CA VAL A 133 -9.20 11.45 -4.35
C VAL A 133 -9.72 10.31 -3.48
N LEU A 134 -10.12 9.19 -4.09
CA LEU A 134 -10.65 8.06 -3.33
C LEU A 134 -9.60 7.43 -2.41
N THR A 135 -8.34 7.36 -2.83
CA THR A 135 -7.25 6.82 -2.00
C THR A 135 -7.11 7.63 -0.71
N VAL A 136 -7.19 8.96 -0.79
CA VAL A 136 -7.15 9.85 0.38
C VAL A 136 -8.39 9.65 1.26
N VAL A 137 -9.58 9.60 0.65
CA VAL A 137 -10.85 9.41 1.38
C VAL A 137 -10.87 8.07 2.10
N VAL A 138 -10.51 6.98 1.43
CA VAL A 138 -10.47 5.63 2.00
C VAL A 138 -9.41 5.54 3.09
N GLY A 139 -8.24 6.17 2.92
CA GLY A 139 -7.23 6.29 3.97
C GLY A 139 -7.78 6.97 5.23
N PHE A 140 -8.38 8.16 5.06
CA PHE A 140 -8.96 8.92 6.16
C PHE A 140 -10.10 8.16 6.87
N LEU A 141 -11.02 7.56 6.12
CA LEU A 141 -12.11 6.77 6.70
C LEU A 141 -11.58 5.52 7.40
N SER A 142 -10.61 4.83 6.81
CA SER A 142 -9.97 3.66 7.41
C SER A 142 -9.31 4.00 8.74
N ASP A 143 -8.63 5.15 8.82
CA ASP A 143 -8.00 5.62 10.06
C ASP A 143 -9.07 6.03 11.10
N ARG A 144 -10.16 6.67 10.68
CA ARG A 144 -11.25 7.06 11.60
C ARG A 144 -11.98 5.86 12.19
N PHE A 145 -12.24 4.83 11.40
CA PHE A 145 -13.01 3.66 11.85
C PHE A 145 -12.16 2.52 12.43
N GLN A 146 -10.84 2.55 12.25
CA GLN A 146 -9.90 1.54 12.78
C GLN A 146 -10.28 0.09 12.37
N ARG A 147 -10.85 -0.06 11.16
CA ARG A 147 -11.28 -1.35 10.58
C ARG A 147 -10.68 -1.50 9.19
N ARG A 148 -9.36 -1.56 9.11
CA ARG A 148 -8.58 -1.47 7.87
C ARG A 148 -8.93 -2.60 6.90
N GLY A 149 -9.14 -3.82 7.41
CA GLY A 149 -9.50 -4.98 6.58
C GLY A 149 -10.80 -4.80 5.79
N VAL A 150 -11.81 -4.11 6.34
CA VAL A 150 -13.09 -3.89 5.66
C VAL A 150 -12.94 -2.96 4.46
N PHE A 151 -12.14 -1.90 4.60
CA PHE A 151 -11.89 -0.96 3.50
C PHE A 151 -11.06 -1.60 2.38
N ILE A 152 -10.10 -2.46 2.73
CA ILE A 152 -9.32 -3.21 1.74
C ILE A 152 -10.21 -4.19 0.97
N MET A 153 -11.06 -4.97 1.66
CA MET A 153 -12.01 -5.88 1.01
C MET A 153 -13.02 -5.13 0.13
N GLY A 154 -13.55 -4.00 0.61
CA GLY A 154 -14.45 -3.15 -0.18
C GLY A 154 -13.78 -2.62 -1.45
N SER A 155 -12.53 -2.18 -1.35
CA SER A 155 -11.75 -1.72 -2.51
C SER A 155 -11.50 -2.85 -3.50
N ALA A 156 -11.22 -4.07 -3.02
CA ALA A 156 -11.07 -5.25 -3.87
C ALA A 156 -12.34 -5.57 -4.66
N VAL A 157 -13.52 -5.45 -4.04
CA VAL A 157 -14.81 -5.65 -4.72
C VAL A 157 -15.05 -4.57 -5.77
N VAL A 158 -14.79 -3.30 -5.45
CA VAL A 158 -14.92 -2.18 -6.42
C VAL A 158 -14.00 -2.39 -7.62
N ALA A 159 -12.74 -2.80 -7.38
CA ALA A 159 -11.80 -3.11 -8.44
C ALA A 159 -12.30 -4.29 -9.29
N ALA A 160 -12.74 -5.37 -8.65
CA ALA A 160 -13.27 -6.55 -9.32
C ALA A 160 -14.46 -6.20 -10.23
N VAL A 161 -15.39 -5.37 -9.77
CA VAL A 161 -16.52 -4.90 -10.60
C VAL A 161 -16.01 -4.14 -11.83
N GLY A 162 -15.04 -3.23 -11.67
CA GLY A 162 -14.46 -2.51 -12.80
C GLY A 162 -13.82 -3.42 -13.85
N PHE A 163 -13.06 -4.43 -13.42
CA PHE A 163 -12.46 -5.41 -14.32
C PHE A 163 -13.48 -6.39 -14.93
N VAL A 164 -14.53 -6.76 -14.20
CA VAL A 164 -15.64 -7.54 -14.76
C VAL A 164 -16.33 -6.75 -15.87
N MET A 165 -16.58 -5.45 -15.69
CA MET A 165 -17.16 -4.59 -16.74
C MET A 165 -16.30 -4.54 -18.00
N LEU A 166 -14.97 -4.49 -17.84
CA LEU A 166 -14.02 -4.52 -18.96
C LEU A 166 -14.07 -5.87 -19.73
N ILE A 167 -14.24 -6.98 -19.00
CA ILE A 167 -14.32 -8.33 -19.56
C ILE A 167 -15.69 -8.59 -20.21
N SER A 168 -16.79 -8.22 -19.55
CA SER A 168 -18.14 -8.65 -19.92
C SER A 168 -18.79 -7.78 -21.00
N SER A 169 -18.35 -6.53 -21.13
CA SER A 169 -18.94 -5.58 -22.08
C SER A 169 -18.11 -5.42 -23.35
N THR A 170 -18.80 -5.16 -24.45
CA THR A 170 -18.22 -4.65 -25.71
C THR A 170 -18.58 -3.18 -25.96
N ASN A 171 -19.43 -2.59 -25.11
CA ASN A 171 -19.77 -1.18 -25.19
C ASN A 171 -18.62 -0.33 -24.62
N PRO A 172 -18.00 0.56 -25.42
CA PRO A 172 -16.89 1.41 -24.99
C PRO A 172 -17.22 2.19 -23.71
N ALA A 173 -18.43 2.76 -23.58
CA ALA A 173 -18.80 3.58 -22.43
C ALA A 173 -18.75 2.80 -21.12
N VAL A 174 -19.20 1.55 -21.16
CA VAL A 174 -19.16 0.65 -20.00
C VAL A 174 -17.71 0.29 -19.67
N GLN A 175 -16.88 0.04 -20.68
CA GLN A 175 -15.46 -0.25 -20.47
C GLN A 175 -14.72 0.94 -19.87
N TYR A 176 -14.98 2.15 -20.36
CA TYR A 176 -14.37 3.37 -19.82
C TYR A 176 -14.77 3.59 -18.36
N VAL A 177 -16.06 3.46 -18.01
CA VAL A 177 -16.50 3.49 -16.59
C VAL A 177 -15.81 2.40 -15.77
N GLY A 178 -15.62 1.20 -16.34
CA GLY A 178 -14.87 0.11 -15.72
C GLY A 178 -13.44 0.51 -15.33
N THR A 179 -12.77 1.35 -16.14
CA THR A 179 -11.42 1.87 -15.80
C THR A 179 -11.42 2.77 -14.56
N PHE A 180 -12.48 3.55 -14.32
CA PHE A 180 -12.57 4.38 -13.10
C PHE A 180 -12.71 3.51 -11.87
N LEU A 181 -13.62 2.53 -11.90
CA LEU A 181 -13.81 1.60 -10.78
C LEU A 181 -12.55 0.75 -10.52
N GLY A 182 -11.91 0.28 -11.60
CA GLY A 182 -10.63 -0.42 -11.56
C GLY A 182 -9.54 0.43 -10.91
N ALA A 183 -9.32 1.66 -11.36
CA ALA A 183 -8.33 2.57 -10.79
C ALA A 183 -8.62 2.85 -9.30
N MET A 184 -9.85 3.24 -8.98
CA MET A 184 -10.27 3.53 -7.61
C MET A 184 -10.02 2.37 -6.65
N GLY A 185 -10.42 1.16 -7.01
CA GLY A 185 -10.26 -0.02 -6.16
C GLY A 185 -8.82 -0.55 -6.10
N THR A 186 -7.99 -0.28 -7.12
CA THR A 186 -6.60 -0.76 -7.18
C THR A 186 -5.65 0.09 -6.34
N TYR A 187 -5.80 1.42 -6.38
CA TYR A 187 -4.86 2.34 -5.71
C TYR A 187 -5.20 2.54 -4.22
N SER A 188 -6.49 2.61 -3.86
CA SER A 188 -6.94 2.84 -2.48
C SER A 188 -6.38 1.87 -1.42
N PRO A 189 -6.29 0.54 -1.64
CA PRO A 189 -5.86 -0.41 -0.62
C PRO A 189 -4.35 -0.39 -0.35
N ILE A 190 -3.53 0.21 -1.21
CA ILE A 190 -2.06 0.22 -1.10
C ILE A 190 -1.59 0.88 0.22
N PRO A 191 -1.89 2.17 0.48
CA PRO A 191 -1.47 2.82 1.72
C PRO A 191 -2.15 2.21 2.95
N VAL A 192 -3.41 1.78 2.82
CA VAL A 192 -4.15 1.17 3.93
C VAL A 192 -3.54 -0.16 4.36
N THR A 193 -3.07 -0.98 3.41
CA THR A 193 -2.40 -2.25 3.69
C THR A 193 -1.08 -2.03 4.43
N ILE A 194 -0.26 -1.07 3.99
CA ILE A 194 1.01 -0.74 4.65
C ILE A 194 0.78 -0.22 6.07
N ALA A 195 -0.19 0.68 6.24
CA ALA A 195 -0.58 1.15 7.56
C ALA A 195 -1.11 0.01 8.44
N TRP A 196 -1.85 -0.95 7.88
CA TRP A 196 -2.38 -2.08 8.63
C TRP A 196 -1.31 -3.08 9.08
N VAL A 197 -0.32 -3.35 8.22
CA VAL A 197 0.84 -4.16 8.58
C VAL A 197 1.66 -3.46 9.65
N SER A 198 1.93 -2.16 9.47
CA SER A 198 2.69 -1.33 10.43
C SER A 198 2.03 -1.29 11.81
N ASN A 199 0.71 -1.11 11.88
CA ASN A 199 -0.04 -1.08 13.13
C ASN A 199 -0.04 -2.41 13.90
N ASN A 200 0.28 -3.52 13.24
CA ASN A 200 0.26 -4.87 13.81
C ASN A 200 1.66 -5.41 14.14
N VAL A 201 2.68 -4.57 14.03
CA VAL A 201 4.07 -4.88 14.37
C VAL A 201 4.61 -3.79 15.30
N GLU A 202 5.17 -4.23 16.42
CA GLU A 202 5.83 -3.39 17.40
C GLU A 202 7.35 -3.59 17.32
N GLY A 203 8.11 -2.57 17.73
CA GLY A 203 9.57 -2.50 17.60
C GLY A 203 9.98 -1.81 16.31
N VAL A 204 10.93 -0.86 16.40
CA VAL A 204 11.29 0.01 15.27
C VAL A 204 11.95 -0.80 14.16
N TYR A 205 12.94 -1.64 14.52
CA TYR A 205 13.66 -2.47 13.55
C TYR A 205 12.80 -3.59 12.98
N LYS A 206 12.05 -4.32 13.82
CA LYS A 206 11.18 -5.41 13.35
C LYS A 206 10.18 -4.86 12.34
N ARG A 207 9.52 -3.74 12.66
CA ARG A 207 8.57 -3.08 11.75
C ARG A 207 9.24 -2.64 10.45
N GLY A 208 10.42 -2.02 10.52
CA GLY A 208 11.19 -1.63 9.33
C GLY A 208 11.48 -2.82 8.41
N ILE A 209 11.91 -3.96 8.98
CA ILE A 209 12.19 -5.18 8.23
C ILE A 209 10.92 -5.79 7.64
N VAL A 210 9.83 -5.87 8.40
CA VAL A 210 8.54 -6.36 7.91
C VAL A 210 8.04 -5.50 6.75
N LEU A 211 8.06 -4.17 6.89
CA LEU A 211 7.63 -3.27 5.83
C LEU A 211 8.55 -3.38 4.60
N GLY A 212 9.86 -3.50 4.79
CA GLY A 212 10.80 -3.75 3.71
C GLY A 212 10.51 -5.04 2.94
N MET A 213 10.20 -6.13 3.65
CA MET A 213 9.81 -7.41 3.02
C MET A 213 8.48 -7.31 2.26
N VAL A 214 7.46 -6.70 2.87
CA VAL A 214 6.13 -6.52 2.27
C VAL A 214 6.21 -5.65 1.01
N ILE A 215 6.86 -4.48 1.12
CA ILE A 215 7.02 -3.55 0.00
C ILE A 215 7.91 -4.15 -1.08
N GLY A 216 9.03 -4.76 -0.71
CA GLY A 216 9.95 -5.41 -1.64
C GLY A 216 9.26 -6.51 -2.45
N TRP A 217 8.50 -7.38 -1.78
CA TRP A 217 7.71 -8.42 -2.46
C TRP A 217 6.64 -7.86 -3.40
N GLY A 218 5.97 -6.78 -2.98
CA GLY A 218 5.04 -6.05 -3.84
C GLY A 218 5.70 -5.55 -5.12
N ASN A 219 6.88 -4.95 -5.02
CA ASN A 219 7.63 -4.44 -6.18
C ASN A 219 8.08 -5.55 -7.13
N LEU A 220 8.45 -6.74 -6.62
CA LEU A 220 8.81 -7.90 -7.45
C LEU A 220 7.67 -8.34 -8.39
N ASN A 221 6.42 -8.06 -8.02
CA ASN A 221 5.27 -8.37 -8.88
C ASN A 221 5.18 -7.47 -10.13
N GLY A 222 6.01 -6.43 -10.24
CA GLY A 222 6.20 -5.70 -11.50
C GLY A 222 6.61 -6.61 -12.66
N VAL A 223 7.39 -7.67 -12.38
CA VAL A 223 7.79 -8.67 -13.40
C VAL A 223 6.59 -9.46 -13.93
N VAL A 224 5.62 -9.77 -13.06
CA VAL A 224 4.38 -10.46 -13.49
C VAL A 224 3.52 -9.49 -14.31
N SER A 225 3.42 -8.24 -13.88
CA SER A 225 2.58 -7.25 -14.56
C SER A 225 2.97 -7.01 -16.03
N SER A 226 4.26 -7.09 -16.36
CA SER A 226 4.75 -6.80 -17.72
C SER A 226 4.37 -7.87 -18.74
N VAL A 227 3.96 -9.06 -18.29
CA VAL A 227 3.74 -10.21 -19.17
C VAL A 227 2.28 -10.64 -19.32
N ILE A 228 1.33 -10.02 -18.62
CA ILE A 228 -0.07 -10.52 -18.59
C ILE A 228 -0.96 -9.97 -19.73
N TYR A 229 -0.61 -8.85 -20.36
CA TYR A 229 -1.38 -8.25 -21.47
C TYR A 229 -0.82 -8.65 -22.84
N ARG A 230 -1.00 -9.92 -23.23
CA ARG A 230 -0.45 -10.48 -24.50
C ARG A 230 -1.45 -10.61 -25.65
N SER A 231 -2.73 -10.72 -25.35
CA SER A 231 -3.77 -11.19 -26.29
C SER A 231 -4.75 -10.05 -26.68
N PRO A 232 -4.37 -9.15 -27.61
CA PRO A 232 -5.27 -8.09 -28.10
C PRO A 232 -6.48 -8.67 -28.86
N PRO A 233 -7.58 -7.90 -29.05
CA PRO A 233 -7.82 -6.52 -28.60
C PRO A 233 -8.50 -6.41 -27.23
N ARG A 234 -9.04 -7.53 -26.70
CA ARG A 234 -9.83 -7.54 -25.45
C ARG A 234 -9.03 -7.93 -24.21
N TYR A 235 -7.83 -8.49 -24.37
CA TYR A 235 -6.91 -8.82 -23.28
C TYR A 235 -7.55 -9.60 -22.12
N LEU A 236 -8.42 -10.56 -22.43
CA LEU A 236 -9.22 -11.28 -21.42
C LEU A 236 -8.35 -12.00 -20.38
N GLU A 237 -7.22 -12.56 -20.81
CA GLU A 237 -6.26 -13.22 -19.93
C GLU A 237 -5.64 -12.24 -18.92
N GLY A 238 -5.29 -11.03 -19.36
CA GLY A 238 -4.73 -9.99 -18.51
C GLY A 238 -5.74 -9.50 -17.47
N HIS A 239 -6.95 -9.15 -17.92
CA HIS A 239 -8.03 -8.75 -17.02
C HIS A 239 -8.42 -9.88 -16.04
N GLY A 240 -8.47 -11.12 -16.51
CA GLY A 240 -8.75 -12.30 -15.69
C GLY A 240 -7.69 -12.56 -14.63
N THR A 241 -6.41 -12.38 -14.98
CA THR A 241 -5.29 -12.51 -14.02
C THR A 241 -5.39 -11.44 -12.94
N ILE A 242 -5.70 -10.19 -13.31
CA ILE A 242 -5.92 -9.10 -12.34
C ILE A 242 -7.11 -9.42 -11.42
N LEU A 243 -8.22 -9.90 -11.98
CA LEU A 243 -9.38 -10.29 -11.19
C LEU A 243 -9.05 -11.40 -10.19
N ALA A 244 -8.25 -12.40 -10.61
CA ALA A 244 -7.75 -13.44 -9.71
C ALA A 244 -6.89 -12.88 -8.58
N TYR A 245 -6.05 -11.88 -8.85
CA TYR A 245 -5.25 -11.21 -7.82
C TYR A 245 -6.13 -10.47 -6.80
N PHE A 246 -7.17 -9.78 -7.26
CA PHE A 246 -8.12 -9.12 -6.34
C PHE A 246 -8.91 -10.13 -5.51
N ALA A 247 -9.38 -11.23 -6.11
CA ALA A 247 -10.18 -12.22 -5.40
C ALA A 247 -9.36 -13.06 -4.42
N VAL A 248 -8.23 -13.63 -4.87
CA VAL A 248 -7.45 -14.59 -4.09
C VAL A 248 -6.52 -13.89 -3.12
N PHE A 249 -5.74 -12.93 -3.60
CA PHE A 249 -4.67 -12.34 -2.79
C PHE A 249 -5.16 -11.13 -2.01
N LEU A 250 -5.83 -10.17 -2.65
CA LEU A 250 -6.30 -8.98 -1.96
C LEU A 250 -7.48 -9.30 -1.03
N PHE A 251 -8.59 -9.81 -1.56
CA PHE A 251 -9.77 -10.12 -0.76
C PHE A 251 -9.54 -11.34 0.13
N GLY A 252 -9.14 -12.47 -0.46
CA GLY A 252 -8.87 -13.72 0.27
C GLY A 252 -7.76 -13.57 1.31
N GLY A 253 -6.63 -12.95 0.93
CA GLY A 253 -5.54 -12.67 1.87
C GLY A 253 -5.97 -11.73 3.00
N THR A 254 -6.75 -10.69 2.72
CA THR A 254 -7.29 -9.79 3.75
C THR A 254 -8.22 -10.53 4.70
N LEU A 255 -9.11 -11.37 4.18
CA LEU A 255 -10.02 -12.17 4.99
C LEU A 255 -9.27 -13.12 5.92
N LEU A 256 -8.27 -13.84 5.39
CA LEU A 256 -7.41 -14.74 6.17
C LEU A 256 -6.64 -14.00 7.25
N TYR A 257 -6.06 -12.84 6.91
CA TYR A 257 -5.31 -12.03 7.86
C TYR A 257 -6.21 -11.46 8.96
N SER A 258 -7.33 -10.83 8.62
CA SER A 258 -8.32 -10.36 9.60
C SER A 258 -8.85 -11.50 10.49
N ALA A 259 -9.12 -12.69 9.93
CA ALA A 259 -9.56 -13.84 10.71
C ALA A 259 -8.47 -14.34 11.68
N GLY A 260 -7.22 -14.40 11.22
CA GLY A 260 -6.06 -14.76 12.03
C GLY A 260 -5.84 -13.79 13.20
N LEU A 261 -5.89 -12.48 12.92
CA LEU A 261 -5.76 -11.44 13.95
C LEU A 261 -6.92 -11.48 14.95
N ARG A 262 -8.17 -11.67 14.49
CA ARG A 262 -9.33 -11.85 15.39
C ARG A 262 -9.17 -13.06 16.31
N LYS A 263 -8.70 -14.19 15.76
CA LYS A 263 -8.48 -15.42 16.53
C LYS A 263 -7.40 -15.22 17.59
N GLU A 264 -6.31 -14.53 17.26
CA GLU A 264 -5.23 -14.27 18.21
C GLU A 264 -5.65 -13.25 19.28
N ASN A 265 -6.37 -12.18 18.90
CA ASN A 265 -6.97 -11.25 19.87
C ASN A 265 -7.95 -11.95 20.82
N ALA A 266 -8.76 -12.89 20.32
CA ALA A 266 -9.68 -13.65 21.17
C ALA A 266 -8.93 -14.56 22.17
N ARG A 267 -7.81 -15.16 21.76
CA ARG A 267 -6.93 -15.94 22.65
C ARG A 267 -6.31 -15.07 23.74
N ARG A 268 -5.82 -13.88 23.39
CA ARG A 268 -5.27 -12.90 24.34
C ARG A 268 -6.31 -12.45 25.35
N ARG A 269 -7.52 -12.10 24.89
CA ARG A 269 -8.63 -11.70 25.79
C ARG A 269 -9.10 -12.80 26.75
N ARG A 270 -8.87 -14.08 26.42
CA ARG A 270 -9.16 -15.21 27.32
C ARG A 270 -8.04 -15.49 28.33
N GLY A 271 -6.89 -14.80 28.23
CA GLY A 271 -5.71 -15.07 29.04
C GLY A 271 -4.90 -16.29 28.60
N ASP A 272 -5.21 -16.87 27.43
CA ASP A 272 -4.48 -18.06 26.92
C ASP A 272 -2.98 -17.78 26.72
N ARG A 273 -2.61 -16.50 26.59
CA ARG A 273 -1.24 -16.02 26.32
C ARG A 273 -0.54 -15.46 27.56
N ASP A 274 -1.22 -15.31 28.69
CA ASP A 274 -0.63 -14.73 29.92
C ASP A 274 0.49 -15.60 30.48
N LYS A 275 0.43 -16.92 30.20
CA LYS A 275 1.49 -17.87 30.54
C LYS A 275 2.82 -17.57 29.86
N TRP A 276 2.83 -16.81 28.76
CA TRP A 276 4.06 -16.46 28.04
C TRP A 276 4.93 -15.44 28.77
N VAL A 277 4.34 -14.67 29.68
CA VAL A 277 5.02 -13.63 30.47
C VAL A 277 5.15 -14.00 31.94
N ALA A 278 4.70 -15.20 32.33
CA ALA A 278 4.77 -15.66 33.71
C ALA A 278 6.23 -15.81 34.16
N GLY A 279 6.64 -14.99 35.14
CA GLY A 279 8.00 -14.99 35.68
C GLY A 279 8.99 -14.08 34.94
N MET A 280 8.55 -13.33 33.92
CA MET A 280 9.38 -12.35 33.22
C MET A 280 9.33 -10.99 33.92
N THR A 281 10.43 -10.24 33.85
CA THR A 281 10.50 -8.84 34.28
C THR A 281 9.77 -7.92 33.29
N GLU A 282 9.36 -6.72 33.71
CA GLU A 282 8.73 -5.74 32.81
C GLU A 282 9.59 -5.40 31.58
N ALA A 283 10.92 -5.38 31.75
CA ALA A 283 11.85 -5.13 30.65
C ALA A 283 11.81 -6.26 29.61
N GLU A 284 11.84 -7.52 30.06
CA GLU A 284 11.78 -8.68 29.16
C GLU A 284 10.40 -8.80 28.50
N ILE A 285 9.33 -8.44 29.19
CA ILE A 285 7.98 -8.36 28.60
C ILE A 285 7.97 -7.33 27.47
N ASN A 286 8.54 -6.14 27.69
CA ASN A 286 8.61 -5.11 26.65
C ASN A 286 9.45 -5.53 25.44
N GLU A 287 10.51 -6.33 25.61
CA GLU A 287 11.29 -6.87 24.49
C GLU A 287 10.50 -7.86 23.61
N LEU A 288 9.40 -8.44 24.09
CA LEU A 288 8.52 -9.29 23.27
C LEU A 288 7.73 -8.51 22.22
N GLY A 289 7.62 -7.18 22.37
CA GLY A 289 6.90 -6.29 21.46
C GLY A 289 5.48 -6.75 21.14
N ASP A 290 5.22 -7.04 19.87
CA ASP A 290 3.88 -7.41 19.37
C ASP A 290 3.43 -8.82 19.77
N LYS A 291 4.29 -9.61 20.43
CA LYS A 291 3.95 -10.90 21.03
C LYS A 291 3.39 -10.78 22.45
N ARG A 292 3.49 -9.61 23.09
CA ARG A 292 2.97 -9.42 24.44
C ARG A 292 1.46 -9.76 24.53
N PRO A 293 0.99 -10.29 25.67
CA PRO A 293 -0.43 -10.65 25.84
C PRO A 293 -1.39 -9.44 25.85
N ASP A 294 -0.92 -8.28 26.29
CA ASP A 294 -1.67 -7.01 26.37
C ASP A 294 -1.79 -6.30 25.02
N PHE A 295 -0.87 -6.55 24.09
CA PHE A 295 -0.94 -6.00 22.73
C PHE A 295 -2.15 -6.59 21.98
N LEU A 296 -3.07 -5.75 21.53
CA LEU A 296 -4.21 -6.17 20.71
C LEU A 296 -4.02 -5.72 19.26
N TYR A 297 -4.15 -6.66 18.33
CA TYR A 297 -4.02 -6.40 16.91
C TYR A 297 -5.18 -5.55 16.37
N THR A 298 -4.87 -4.64 15.44
CA THR A 298 -5.87 -3.86 14.69
C THR A 298 -6.48 -4.72 13.59
N LEU A 299 -7.80 -4.66 13.41
CA LEU A 299 -8.58 -5.55 12.52
C LEU A 299 -8.84 -5.03 11.10
#